data_AF-A0A7V3T4I1-F1
#
_entry.id   AF-A0A7V3T4I1-F1
#
_cell.length_a   1.000
_cell.length_b   1.000
_cell.length_c   1.000
_cell.angle_alpha   90.00
_cell.angle_beta   90.00
_cell.angle_gamma   90.00
#
_symmetry.space_group_name_H-M   'P 1'
#
loop_
_entity.id
_entity.type
_entity.pdbx_description
1 polymer ?
#
loop_
_entity_poly.entity_id
_entity_poly.type
_entity_poly.pdbx_seq_one_letter_code
_entity_poly.pdbx_strand_id
1 'polypeptide(L)'
;MQNPLFARPNLKIIALVGLLLAAVAQCIRSSHCELAVVPVQARSPRSPEAVREELDQLLAACRARPSAMLCLRIAECYRQLGDFKEALRYLRRGDRLGFDEDDLP
;
A
#
# COMPACT_ATOMS: atom_id res chain seq x y z
N MET A 1 -28.73 -29.95 35.03
CA MET A 1 -28.50 -28.50 35.16
C MET A 1 -28.84 -27.85 33.83
N GLN A 2 -30.11 -27.43 33.65
CA GLN A 2 -30.58 -26.77 32.43
C GLN A 2 -30.80 -25.29 32.78
N ASN A 3 -29.99 -24.41 32.20
CA ASN A 3 -30.05 -22.97 32.50
C ASN A 3 -31.37 -22.40 31.94
N PRO A 4 -32.20 -21.73 32.75
CA PRO A 4 -33.52 -21.22 32.36
C PRO A 4 -33.48 -20.01 31.42
N LEU A 5 -32.33 -19.68 30.84
CA LEU A 5 -32.13 -18.50 29.98
C LEU A 5 -32.82 -18.61 28.60
N PHE A 6 -33.34 -19.79 28.24
CA PHE A 6 -33.97 -20.04 26.94
C PHE A 6 -35.50 -20.11 26.95
N ALA A 7 -36.17 -19.92 28.10
CA ALA A 7 -37.61 -20.14 28.20
C ALA A 7 -38.47 -18.94 27.75
N ARG A 8 -37.93 -17.72 27.69
CA ARG A 8 -38.60 -16.53 27.18
C ARG A 8 -37.57 -15.61 26.54
N PRO A 9 -37.62 -15.31 25.23
CA PRO A 9 -36.72 -14.35 24.63
C PRO A 9 -36.99 -12.99 25.26
N ASN A 10 -36.15 -12.57 26.19
CA ASN A 10 -36.22 -11.23 26.75
C ASN A 10 -35.87 -10.26 25.61
N LEU A 11 -36.87 -9.53 25.11
CA LEU A 11 -36.74 -8.56 24.02
C LEU A 11 -35.54 -7.62 24.22
N LYS A 12 -35.25 -7.27 25.48
CA LYS A 12 -34.11 -6.46 25.90
C LYS A 12 -32.76 -7.11 25.54
N ILE A 13 -32.61 -8.43 25.71
CA ILE A 13 -31.39 -9.17 25.37
C ILE A 13 -31.20 -9.20 23.86
N ILE A 14 -32.28 -9.45 23.09
CA ILE A 14 -32.22 -9.45 21.63
C ILE A 14 -31.84 -8.06 21.11
N ALA A 15 -32.43 -7.00 21.66
CA ALA A 15 -32.10 -5.63 21.30
C ALA A 15 -30.63 -5.28 21.63
N LEU A 16 -30.13 -5.73 22.79
CA LEU A 16 -28.76 -5.48 23.23
C LEU A 16 -27.74 -6.24 22.36
N VAL A 17 -28.03 -7.49 22.00
CA VAL A 17 -27.20 -8.28 21.07
C VAL A 17 -27.19 -7.65 19.67
N GLY A 18 -28.35 -7.20 19.18
CA GLY A 18 -28.44 -6.49 17.90
C GLY A 18 -27.64 -5.18 17.88
N LEU A 19 -27.71 -4.41 18.98
CA LEU A 19 -26.93 -3.17 19.13
C LEU A 19 -25.43 -3.45 19.16
N LEU A 20 -25.00 -4.51 19.86
CA LEU A 20 -23.60 -4.92 19.91
C LEU A 20 -23.08 -5.38 18.53
N LEU A 21 -23.88 -6.15 17.80
CA LEU A 21 -23.56 -6.54 16.43
C LEU A 21 -23.46 -5.32 15.49
N ALA A 22 -24.39 -4.36 15.62
CA ALA A 22 -24.34 -3.12 14.86
C ALA A 22 -23.11 -2.27 15.21
N ALA A 23 -22.74 -2.20 16.50
CA ALA A 23 -21.55 -1.49 16.95
C ALA A 23 -20.26 -2.14 16.43
N VAL A 24 -20.18 -3.48 16.43
CA VAL A 24 -19.05 -4.22 15.84
C VAL A 24 -18.97 -4.02 14.33
N ALA A 25 -20.11 -4.10 13.62
CA ALA A 25 -20.16 -3.84 12.19
C ALA A 25 -19.76 -2.39 11.84
N GLN A 26 -20.18 -1.42 12.67
CA GLN A 26 -19.77 -0.02 12.54
C GLN A 26 -18.28 0.14 12.81
N CYS A 27 -17.74 -0.54 13.82
CA CYS A 27 -16.31 -0.56 14.12
C CYS A 27 -15.52 -1.09 12.92
N ILE A 28 -15.92 -2.23 12.33
CA ILE A 28 -15.27 -2.81 11.14
C ILE A 28 -15.37 -1.83 9.96
N ARG A 29 -16.52 -1.18 9.76
CA ARG A 29 -16.70 -0.19 8.70
C ARG A 29 -15.86 1.08 8.90
N SER A 30 -15.72 1.55 10.14
CA SER A 30 -14.85 2.66 10.52
C SER A 30 -13.37 2.28 10.62
N SER A 31 -13.06 0.98 10.69
CA SER A 31 -11.68 0.44 10.70
C SER A 31 -11.02 0.51 9.33
N HIS A 32 -11.77 0.86 8.28
CA HIS A 32 -11.19 1.56 7.14
C HIS A 32 -10.78 2.95 7.63
N CYS A 33 -9.78 2.99 8.50
CA CYS A 33 -9.00 4.18 8.77
C CYS A 33 -8.71 4.78 7.40
N GLU A 34 -9.20 5.99 7.19
CA GLU A 34 -8.50 6.94 6.37
C GLU A 34 -7.12 7.11 7.01
N LEU A 35 -6.23 6.15 6.78
CA LEU A 35 -4.88 6.57 6.48
C LEU A 35 -5.09 7.54 5.34
N ALA A 36 -4.85 8.81 5.63
CA ALA A 36 -4.31 9.73 4.66
C ALA A 36 -2.99 9.13 4.16
N VAL A 37 -3.11 8.03 3.39
CA VAL A 37 -2.18 7.70 2.35
C VAL A 37 -2.34 8.91 1.46
N VAL A 38 -1.41 9.87 1.61
CA VAL A 38 -1.03 10.75 0.51
C VAL A 38 -1.16 9.86 -0.72
N PRO A 39 -2.06 10.15 -1.68
CA PRO A 39 -2.17 9.29 -2.83
C PRO A 39 -0.82 9.39 -3.53
N VAL A 40 0.09 8.48 -3.20
CA VAL A 40 1.09 7.96 -4.13
C VAL A 40 0.19 7.56 -5.25
N GLN A 41 0.14 8.42 -6.27
CA GLN A 41 -0.78 8.30 -7.37
C GLN A 41 -0.68 6.85 -7.81
N ALA A 42 -1.71 6.07 -7.48
CA ALA A 42 -1.88 4.74 -8.02
C ALA A 42 -2.22 5.01 -9.47
N ARG A 43 -1.16 5.26 -10.23
CA ARG A 43 -1.17 5.52 -11.66
C ARG A 43 -1.97 4.36 -12.22
N SER A 44 -3.09 4.71 -12.86
CA SER A 44 -4.08 3.81 -13.48
C SER A 44 -3.51 2.44 -13.81
N PRO A 45 -4.16 1.30 -13.51
CA PRO A 45 -3.60 -0.04 -13.70
C PRO A 45 -2.95 -0.14 -15.08
N ARG A 46 -1.62 -0.03 -15.09
CA ARG A 46 -0.85 0.03 -16.33
C ARG A 46 -0.78 -1.38 -16.87
N SER A 47 -0.95 -1.52 -18.18
CA SER A 47 -0.62 -2.79 -18.81
C SER A 47 0.85 -3.12 -18.48
N PRO A 48 1.18 -4.40 -18.21
CA PRO A 48 2.54 -4.80 -17.91
C PRO A 48 3.52 -4.42 -19.04
N GLU A 49 3.03 -4.33 -20.28
CA GLU A 49 3.77 -3.85 -21.44
C GLU A 49 4.14 -2.37 -21.34
N ALA A 50 3.20 -1.49 -20.96
CA ALA A 50 3.48 -0.07 -20.77
C ALA A 50 4.47 0.17 -19.62
N VAL A 51 4.42 -0.65 -18.57
CA VAL A 51 5.40 -0.58 -17.46
C VAL A 51 6.79 -1.00 -17.93
N ARG A 52 6.89 -2.02 -18.80
CA ARG A 52 8.17 -2.45 -19.38
C ARG A 52 8.77 -1.39 -20.31
N GLU A 53 7.95 -0.75 -21.13
CA GLU A 53 8.41 0.34 -22.01
C GLU A 53 8.92 1.54 -21.18
N GLU A 54 8.20 1.96 -20.14
CA GLU A 54 8.68 3.01 -19.24
C GLU A 54 9.97 2.58 -18.51
N LEU A 55 10.07 1.32 -18.09
CA LEU A 55 11.28 0.79 -17.46
C LEU A 55 12.49 0.88 -18.39
N ASP A 56 12.36 0.51 -19.67
CA ASP A 56 13.46 0.59 -20.63
C ASP A 56 13.92 2.03 -20.86
N GLN A 57 12.99 2.97 -20.98
CA GLN A 57 13.30 4.40 -21.09
C GLN A 57 14.02 4.92 -19.85
N LEU A 58 13.57 4.54 -18.65
CA LEU A 58 14.19 4.93 -17.39
C LEU A 58 15.58 4.33 -17.20
N LEU A 59 15.78 3.08 -17.62
CA LEU A 59 17.10 2.43 -17.60
C LEU A 59 18.08 3.13 -18.54
N ALA A 60 17.63 3.54 -19.74
CA ALA A 60 18.44 4.33 -20.65
C ALA A 60 18.81 5.69 -20.06
N ALA A 61 17.86 6.39 -19.45
CA ALA A 61 18.11 7.68 -18.78
C ALA A 61 19.08 7.53 -17.60
N CYS A 62 18.94 6.48 -16.79
CA CYS A 62 19.80 6.19 -15.65
C CYS A 62 21.25 5.85 -16.06
N ARG A 63 21.46 5.28 -17.26
CA ARG A 63 22.81 5.09 -17.82
C ARG A 63 23.47 6.42 -18.19
N ALA A 64 22.71 7.37 -18.71
CA ALA A 64 23.23 8.68 -19.10
C ALA A 64 23.53 9.56 -17.88
N ARG A 65 22.60 9.64 -16.93
CA ARG A 65 22.76 10.40 -15.70
C ARG A 65 22.02 9.70 -14.56
N PRO A 66 22.72 8.94 -13.70
CA PRO A 66 22.06 8.30 -12.56
C PRO A 66 21.65 9.38 -11.55
N SER A 67 20.45 9.25 -10.99
CA SER A 67 19.96 10.08 -9.89
C SER A 67 19.13 9.25 -8.92
N ALA A 68 19.01 9.72 -7.67
CA ALA A 68 18.18 9.08 -6.66
C ALA A 68 16.73 8.94 -7.13
N MET A 69 16.18 10.01 -7.74
CA MET A 69 14.83 10.05 -8.30
C MET A 69 14.62 9.03 -9.43
N LEU A 70 15.61 8.86 -10.33
CA LEU A 70 15.53 7.85 -11.40
C LEU A 70 15.54 6.43 -10.83
N CYS A 71 16.36 6.17 -9.82
CA CYS A 71 16.38 4.87 -9.15
C CYS A 71 15.06 4.54 -8.46
N LEU A 72 14.41 5.51 -7.81
CA LEU A 72 13.08 5.36 -7.22
C LEU A 72 12.03 4.99 -8.28
N ARG A 73 12.03 5.68 -9.43
CA ARG A 73 11.09 5.39 -10.53
C ARG A 73 11.32 4.01 -11.15
N ILE A 74 12.57 3.59 -11.30
CA ILE A 74 12.90 2.24 -11.78
C ILE A 74 12.42 1.18 -10.78
N ALA A 75 12.63 1.40 -9.48
CA ALA A 75 12.17 0.48 -8.44
C ALA A 75 10.64 0.33 -8.44
N GLU A 76 9.91 1.42 -8.67
CA GLU A 76 8.47 1.43 -8.78
C GLU A 76 7.96 0.62 -10.00
N CYS A 77 8.64 0.69 -11.15
CA CYS A 77 8.34 -0.15 -12.30
C CYS A 77 8.56 -1.65 -12.00
N TYR A 78 9.67 -2.01 -11.35
CA TYR A 78 9.91 -3.40 -10.95
C TYR A 78 8.89 -3.90 -9.91
N ARG A 79 8.45 -3.03 -8.99
CA ARG A 79 7.37 -3.32 -8.03
C ARG A 79 6.06 -3.62 -8.75
N GLN A 80 5.70 -2.84 -9.77
CA GLN A 80 4.51 -3.05 -10.59
C GLN A 80 4.57 -4.34 -11.42
N LEU A 81 5.77 -4.77 -11.81
CA LEU A 81 6.00 -6.04 -12.51
C LEU A 81 6.12 -7.25 -11.59
N GLY A 82 6.14 -7.05 -10.26
CA GLY A 82 6.30 -8.10 -9.26
C GLY A 82 7.74 -8.56 -9.01
N ASP A 83 8.74 -7.89 -9.59
CA ASP A 83 10.16 -8.18 -9.34
C ASP A 83 10.67 -7.34 -8.16
N PHE A 84 10.31 -7.77 -6.95
CA PHE A 84 10.68 -7.06 -5.72
C PHE A 84 12.19 -7.09 -5.45
N LYS A 85 12.91 -8.08 -5.96
CA LYS A 85 14.37 -8.18 -5.78
C LYS A 85 15.07 -7.03 -6.48
N GLU A 86 14.71 -6.78 -7.73
CA GLU A 86 15.24 -5.67 -8.51
C GLU A 86 14.76 -4.32 -7.98
N ALA A 87 13.50 -4.22 -7.54
CA ALA A 87 13.00 -3.02 -6.89
C ALA A 87 13.87 -2.62 -5.67
N LEU A 88 14.13 -3.55 -4.75
CA LEU A 88 14.98 -3.31 -3.58
C LEU A 88 16.44 -3.00 -3.93
N ARG A 89 16.94 -3.51 -5.06
CA ARG A 89 18.30 -3.19 -5.54
C ARG A 89 18.38 -1.73 -5.98
N TYR A 90 17.38 -1.25 -6.73
CA TYR A 90 17.35 0.14 -7.18
C TYR A 90 17.04 1.13 -6.07
N LEU A 91 16.20 0.79 -5.09
CA LEU A 91 16.00 1.63 -3.89
C LEU A 91 17.32 1.87 -3.15
N ARG A 92 18.07 0.81 -2.84
CA ARG A 92 19.38 0.93 -2.18
C ARG A 92 20.41 1.71 -3.00
N ARG A 93 20.33 1.65 -4.33
CA ARG A 93 21.17 2.45 -5.21
C ARG A 93 20.78 3.93 -5.16
N GLY A 94 19.47 4.21 -5.15
CA GLY A 94 18.94 5.56 -5.01
C GLY A 94 19.32 6.20 -3.69
N ASP A 95 19.25 5.46 -2.58
CA ASP A 95 19.65 5.95 -1.26
C ASP A 95 21.11 6.43 -1.28
N ARG A 96 22.04 5.62 -1.81
CA ARG A 96 23.45 6.01 -1.93
C ARG A 96 23.65 7.28 -2.73
N LEU A 97 22.96 7.40 -3.87
CA LEU A 97 23.03 8.58 -4.72
C LEU A 97 22.41 9.82 -4.06
N GLY A 98 21.37 9.66 -3.24
CA GLY A 98 20.76 10.77 -2.50
C GLY A 98 21.71 11.37 -1.48
N PHE A 99 22.43 10.51 -0.74
CA PHE A 99 23.47 10.98 0.17
C PHE A 99 24.61 11.71 -0.56
N ASP A 100 25.01 11.22 -1.75
CA ASP A 100 26.05 11.87 -2.56
C ASP A 100 25.58 13.21 -3.18
N GLU A 101 24.28 13.38 -3.49
CA GLU A 101 23.71 14.62 -4.05
C GLU A 101 23.54 15.73 -3.00
N ASP A 102 23.22 15.36 -1.75
CA ASP A 102 23.07 16.31 -0.63
C ASP A 102 24.43 16.83 -0.10
N ASP A 103 25.54 16.17 -0.45
CA ASP A 103 26.92 16.53 -0.06
C ASP A 103 27.64 17.46 -1.07
N LEU A 104 26.95 17.95 -2.11
CA LEU A 104 27.52 18.95 -3.03
C LEU A 104 27.43 20.38 -2.44
N PRO A 105 28.54 21.12 -2.31
CA PRO A 105 28.59 22.47 -1.71
C PRO A 105 27.92 23.56 -2.57
#